data_AF-A0A2D6DPL3-F1
#
_entry.id   AF-A0A2D6DPL3-F1
#
_cell.length_a   1.000
_cell.length_b   1.000
_cell.length_c   1.000
_cell.angle_alpha   90.00
_cell.angle_beta   90.00
_cell.angle_gamma   90.00
#
_symmetry.space_group_name_H-M   'P 1'
#
loop_
_entity.id
_entity.type
_entity.pdbx_description
1 polymer ?
#
loop_
_entity_poly.entity_id
_entity_poly.type
_entity_poly.pdbx_seq_one_letter_code
_entity_poly.pdbx_strand_id
1 'polypeptide(L)'
;MRETINFAAESKLHTAVFAIATPYPGIELYRQAEEKGFNVERQFSTVGKVSVNMSAVSDEILSNLRTMAFRKFYFNPVRCWRLFVRVPSKLVLIKNFIEVVRVALFKKELYG
;
A
#
# COMPACT_ATOMS: atom_id res chain seq x y z
N MET A 1 -7.38 0.65 11.19
CA MET A 1 -6.21 0.90 10.30
C MET A 1 -4.87 0.91 11.04
N ARG A 2 -4.67 1.72 12.11
CA ARG A 2 -3.38 1.72 12.84
C ARG A 2 -3.01 0.36 13.45
N GLU A 3 -3.99 -0.35 14.01
CA GLU A 3 -3.80 -1.69 14.56
C GLU A 3 -3.30 -2.67 13.49
N THR A 4 -3.91 -2.68 12.30
CA THR A 4 -3.46 -3.48 11.15
C THR A 4 -2.01 -3.16 10.75
N ILE A 5 -1.63 -1.88 10.79
CA ILE A 5 -0.26 -1.44 10.49
C ILE A 5 0.71 -1.95 11.55
N ASN A 6 0.34 -1.86 12.83
CA ASN A 6 1.17 -2.36 13.94
C ASN A 6 1.33 -3.88 13.85
N PHE A 7 0.23 -4.59 13.66
CA PHE A 7 0.22 -6.05 13.48
C PHE A 7 1.15 -6.48 12.33
N ALA A 8 1.03 -5.85 11.17
CA ALA A 8 1.92 -6.13 10.05
C ALA A 8 3.39 -5.81 10.39
N ALA A 9 3.67 -4.65 10.98
CA ALA A 9 5.03 -4.22 11.32
C ALA A 9 5.72 -5.10 12.37
N GLU A 10 4.96 -5.67 13.30
CA GLU A 10 5.43 -6.56 14.37
C GLU A 10 5.51 -8.03 13.91
N SER A 11 4.81 -8.38 12.83
CA SER A 11 4.84 -9.72 12.26
C SER A 11 6.24 -10.13 11.77
N LYS A 12 6.47 -11.44 11.68
CA LYS A 12 7.70 -12.01 11.10
C LYS A 12 7.72 -12.00 9.57
N LEU A 13 6.75 -11.37 8.90
CA LEU A 13 6.69 -11.28 7.44
C LEU A 13 7.92 -10.56 6.86
N HIS A 14 8.31 -10.98 5.66
CA HIS A 14 9.43 -10.38 4.92
C HIS A 14 8.97 -9.24 4.01
N THR A 15 7.79 -9.38 3.40
CA THR A 15 7.19 -8.38 2.52
C THR A 15 5.71 -8.18 2.88
N ALA A 16 5.18 -7.02 2.56
CA ALA A 16 3.77 -6.68 2.71
C ALA A 16 3.36 -5.64 1.66
N VAL A 17 2.11 -5.72 1.23
CA VAL A 17 1.48 -4.73 0.33
C VAL A 17 0.36 -4.05 1.11
N PHE A 18 0.39 -2.72 1.13
CA PHE A 18 -0.66 -1.89 1.72
C PHE A 18 -1.45 -1.22 0.59
N ALA A 19 -2.51 -1.89 0.16
CA ALA A 19 -3.42 -1.42 -0.87
C ALA A 19 -4.60 -0.66 -0.28
N ILE A 20 -5.12 0.32 -1.03
CA ILE A 20 -6.39 0.97 -0.74
C ILE A 20 -7.46 0.23 -1.54
N ALA A 21 -8.62 -0.05 -0.92
CA ALA A 21 -9.69 -0.79 -1.57
C ALA A 21 -10.22 -0.01 -2.79
N THR A 22 -10.32 -0.70 -3.92
CA THR A 22 -10.82 -0.15 -5.18
C THR A 22 -12.15 -0.83 -5.52
N PRO A 23 -13.24 -0.07 -5.70
CA PRO A 23 -14.52 -0.62 -6.16
C PRO A 23 -14.43 -0.99 -7.64
N TYR A 24 -14.11 -2.25 -7.95
CA TYR A 24 -14.09 -2.73 -9.34
C TYR A 24 -15.49 -3.11 -9.84
N PRO A 25 -15.83 -2.92 -11.12
CA PRO A 25 -17.15 -3.24 -11.66
C PRO A 25 -17.56 -4.68 -11.36
N GLY A 26 -18.83 -4.87 -11.00
CA GLY A 26 -19.41 -6.19 -10.76
C GLY A 26 -19.22 -6.76 -9.36
N ILE A 27 -18.63 -6.01 -8.41
CA ILE A 27 -18.55 -6.42 -7.00
C ILE A 27 -19.44 -5.55 -6.11
N GLU A 28 -19.76 -6.05 -4.92
CA GLU A 28 -20.63 -5.36 -3.96
C GLU A 28 -20.12 -3.96 -3.58
N LEU A 29 -18.81 -3.79 -3.42
CA LEU A 29 -18.21 -2.49 -3.11
C LEU A 29 -18.45 -1.45 -4.22
N TYR A 30 -18.55 -1.88 -5.47
CA TYR A 30 -18.85 -1.02 -6.61
C TYR A 30 -20.30 -0.54 -6.56
N ARG A 31 -21.25 -1.44 -6.28
CA ARG A 31 -22.66 -1.10 -6.08
C ARG A 31 -22.85 -0.08 -4.96
N GLN A 32 -22.17 -0.27 -3.82
CA GLN A 32 -22.19 0.67 -2.70
C GLN A 32 -21.59 2.04 -3.04
N ALA A 33 -20.59 2.07 -3.93
CA ALA A 33 -19.98 3.32 -4.38
C ALA A 33 -20.95 4.10 -5.28
N GLU A 34 -21.63 3.42 -6.21
CA GLU A 34 -22.66 4.05 -7.06
C GLU A 34 -23.85 4.57 -6.24
N GLU A 35 -24.33 3.80 -5.26
CA GLU A 35 -25.43 4.22 -4.37
C GLU A 35 -25.10 5.49 -3.58
N LYS A 36 -23.83 5.69 -3.23
CA LYS A 36 -23.35 6.90 -2.56
C LYS A 36 -23.05 8.05 -3.52
N GLY A 37 -23.32 7.88 -4.82
CA GLY A 37 -23.12 8.90 -5.84
C GLY A 37 -21.66 9.07 -6.28
N PHE A 38 -20.77 8.11 -5.98
CA PHE A 38 -19.41 8.16 -6.49
C PHE A 38 -19.39 7.80 -7.98
N ASN A 39 -18.69 8.58 -8.79
CA ASN A 39 -18.53 8.30 -10.22
C ASN A 39 -17.37 7.31 -10.43
N VAL A 40 -17.69 6.02 -10.40
CA VAL A 40 -16.71 4.93 -10.43
C VAL A 40 -16.20 4.62 -11.86
N GLU A 41 -17.03 4.87 -12.89
CA GLU A 41 -16.76 4.47 -14.28
C GLU A 41 -15.52 5.12 -14.92
N ARG A 42 -15.01 6.25 -14.39
CA ARG A 42 -13.94 7.03 -15.04
C ARG A 42 -12.55 6.91 -14.42
N GLN A 43 -12.34 6.10 -13.39
CA GLN A 43 -11.10 6.17 -12.61
C GLN A 43 -10.38 4.82 -12.37
N PHE A 44 -10.43 3.87 -13.29
CA PHE A 44 -9.60 2.65 -13.20
C PHE A 44 -8.15 2.88 -13.62
N SER A 45 -7.51 3.95 -13.13
CA SER A 45 -6.08 4.13 -13.34
C SER A 45 -5.32 3.35 -12.28
N THR A 46 -4.76 2.20 -12.66
CA THR A 46 -3.68 1.44 -11.99
C THR A 46 -3.92 0.99 -10.54
N VAL A 47 -3.46 -0.23 -10.22
CA VAL A 47 -3.51 -0.77 -8.86
C VAL A 47 -2.73 0.14 -7.90
N GLY A 48 -3.43 0.77 -6.96
CA GLY A 48 -2.81 1.61 -5.93
C GLY A 48 -3.18 3.08 -5.94
N LYS A 49 -3.95 3.55 -6.93
CA LYS A 49 -4.53 4.89 -6.94
C LYS A 49 -5.89 4.88 -6.26
N VAL A 50 -6.16 5.94 -5.49
CA VAL A 50 -7.50 6.18 -4.95
C VAL A 50 -8.37 6.62 -6.12
N SER A 51 -9.11 5.68 -6.71
CA SER A 51 -10.13 6.00 -7.71
C SER A 51 -11.40 6.52 -7.03
N VAL A 52 -11.74 5.89 -5.90
CA VAL A 52 -12.89 6.25 -5.07
C VAL A 52 -12.54 5.94 -3.63
N ASN A 53 -12.50 6.96 -2.78
CA ASN A 53 -12.30 6.77 -1.35
C ASN A 53 -13.62 6.46 -0.65
N MET A 54 -13.83 5.19 -0.37
CA MET A 54 -15.01 4.69 0.35
C MET A 54 -14.82 4.66 1.88
N SER A 55 -13.70 5.17 2.39
CA SER A 55 -13.39 5.17 3.82
C SER A 55 -14.01 6.37 4.54
N ALA A 56 -14.05 6.31 5.88
CA ALA A 56 -14.53 7.41 6.71
C ALA A 56 -13.52 8.58 6.84
N VAL A 57 -12.35 8.50 6.20
CA VAL A 57 -11.29 9.52 6.30
C VAL A 57 -10.94 10.05 4.91
N SER A 58 -10.36 11.25 4.85
CA SER A 58 -9.97 11.88 3.59
C SER A 58 -8.86 11.11 2.85
N ASP A 59 -8.71 11.36 1.55
CA ASP A 59 -7.67 10.78 0.70
C ASP A 59 -6.27 11.06 1.24
N GLU A 60 -6.08 12.25 1.79
CA GLU A 60 -4.83 12.66 2.42
C GLU A 60 -4.52 11.77 3.64
N ILE A 61 -5.52 11.54 4.50
CA ILE A 61 -5.34 10.68 5.67
C ILE A 61 -5.05 9.23 5.23
N LEU A 62 -5.78 8.70 4.24
CA LEU A 62 -5.51 7.36 3.69
C LEU A 62 -4.09 7.25 3.11
N SER A 63 -3.68 8.23 2.31
CA SER A 63 -2.34 8.29 1.70
C SER A 63 -1.24 8.36 2.77
N ASN A 64 -1.45 9.18 3.80
CA ASN A 64 -0.52 9.29 4.94
C ASN A 64 -0.45 7.98 5.73
N LEU A 65 -1.59 7.31 5.98
CA LEU A 65 -1.64 6.01 6.66
C LEU A 65 -0.92 4.92 5.85
N ARG A 66 -1.12 4.87 4.53
CA ARG A 66 -0.40 3.96 3.62
C ARG A 66 1.10 4.20 3.67
N THR A 67 1.52 5.47 3.56
CA THR A 67 2.94 5.86 3.63
C THR A 67 3.57 5.47 4.97
N MET A 68 2.86 5.73 6.07
CA MET A 68 3.27 5.32 7.41
C MET A 68 3.40 3.79 7.53
N ALA A 69 2.49 3.03 6.93
CA ALA A 69 2.54 1.57 6.93
C ALA A 69 3.80 1.05 6.22
N PHE A 70 4.11 1.59 5.03
CA PHE A 70 5.33 1.25 4.30
C PHE A 70 6.58 1.56 5.11
N ARG A 71 6.69 2.76 5.66
CA ARG A 71 7.84 3.17 6.49
C ARG A 71 8.00 2.25 7.70
N LYS A 72 6.93 2.04 8.48
CA LYS A 72 6.99 1.23 9.71
C LYS A 72 7.31 -0.24 9.41
N PHE A 73 6.81 -0.79 8.32
CA PHE A 73 7.08 -2.17 7.93
C PHE A 73 8.50 -2.33 7.36
N TYR A 74 8.91 -1.53 6.39
CA TYR A 74 10.16 -1.78 5.66
C TYR A 74 11.40 -1.13 6.29
N PHE A 75 11.28 -0.05 7.06
CA PHE A 75 12.42 0.56 7.76
C PHE A 75 12.65 -0.06 9.14
N ASN A 76 12.52 -1.39 9.21
CA ASN A 76 12.88 -2.18 10.38
C ASN A 76 14.26 -2.83 10.14
N PRO A 77 15.31 -2.47 10.89
CA PRO A 77 16.67 -2.95 10.63
C PRO A 77 16.79 -4.47 10.75
N VAL A 78 16.06 -5.09 11.68
CA VAL A 78 16.03 -6.56 11.84
C VAL A 78 15.40 -7.23 10.62
N ARG A 79 14.32 -6.67 10.08
CA ARG A 79 13.67 -7.17 8.84
C ARG A 79 14.59 -7.01 7.63
N CYS A 80 15.23 -5.85 7.48
CA CYS A 80 16.21 -5.60 6.41
C CYS A 80 17.36 -6.60 6.47
N TRP A 81 17.92 -6.84 7.66
CA TRP A 81 18.98 -7.81 7.85
C TRP A 81 18.54 -9.23 7.49
N ARG A 82 17.36 -9.66 7.98
CA ARG A 82 16.79 -10.98 7.67
C ARG A 82 16.57 -11.19 6.16
N LEU A 83 16.12 -10.16 5.46
CA LEU A 83 15.98 -10.17 4.00
C LEU A 83 17.34 -10.26 3.32
N PHE A 84 18.29 -9.42 3.75
CA PHE A 84 19.63 -9.37 3.18
C PHE A 84 20.35 -10.72 3.27
N VAL A 85 20.29 -11.42 4.40
CA VAL A 85 20.95 -12.73 4.56
C VAL A 85 20.29 -13.82 3.70
N ARG A 86 18.96 -13.78 3.52
CA ARG A 86 18.19 -14.86 2.87
C ARG A 86 18.04 -14.73 1.37
N VAL A 87 18.01 -13.51 0.83
CA VAL A 87 17.80 -13.31 -0.61
C VAL A 87 19.13 -13.56 -1.35
N PRO A 88 19.18 -14.47 -2.34
CA PRO A 88 20.42 -14.76 -3.07
C PRO A 88 20.87 -13.57 -3.90
N SER A 89 19.93 -12.95 -4.64
CA SER A 89 20.22 -11.82 -5.52
C SER A 89 20.16 -10.49 -4.78
N LYS A 90 21.33 -10.01 -4.32
CA LYS A 90 21.44 -8.73 -3.61
C LYS A 90 21.05 -7.54 -4.49
N LEU A 91 21.34 -7.62 -5.80
CA LEU A 91 20.96 -6.57 -6.76
C LEU A 91 19.45 -6.41 -6.87
N VAL A 92 18.71 -7.52 -6.96
CA VAL A 92 17.23 -7.47 -7.00
C VAL A 92 16.68 -6.95 -5.68
N LEU A 93 17.28 -7.35 -4.55
CA LEU A 93 16.89 -6.83 -3.24
C LEU A 93 17.09 -5.31 -3.13
N ILE A 94 18.24 -4.78 -3.56
CA ILE A 94 18.53 -3.35 -3.54
C ILE A 94 17.56 -2.60 -4.46
N LYS A 95 17.31 -3.11 -5.68
CA LYS A 95 16.32 -2.53 -6.60
C LYS A 95 14.94 -2.43 -5.95
N ASN A 96 14.46 -3.51 -5.35
CA ASN A 96 13.16 -3.54 -4.68
C ASN A 96 13.13 -2.60 -3.46
N PHE A 97 14.23 -2.49 -2.72
CA PHE A 97 14.33 -1.57 -1.59
C PHE A 97 14.30 -0.10 -2.04
N ILE A 98 14.88 0.22 -3.20
CA ILE A 98 14.77 1.56 -3.81
C ILE A 98 13.30 1.89 -4.13
N GLU A 99 12.53 0.94 -4.67
CA GLU A 99 11.09 1.17 -4.92
C GLU A 99 10.32 1.43 -3.62
N VAL A 100 10.63 0.68 -2.56
CA VAL A 100 10.05 0.92 -1.23
C VAL A 100 10.41 2.32 -0.71
N VAL A 101 11.65 2.76 -0.86
CA VAL A 101 12.09 4.12 -0.47
C VAL A 101 11.33 5.18 -1.27
N ARG A 102 11.13 4.97 -2.59
CA ARG A 102 10.36 5.90 -3.42
C ARG A 102 8.92 6.04 -2.95
N VAL A 103 8.27 4.92 -2.62
CA VAL A 103 6.90 4.90 -2.08
C VAL A 103 6.86 5.60 -0.73
N ALA A 104 7.83 5.31 0.14
CA ALA A 104 7.92 5.89 1.47
C ALA A 104 8.19 7.40 1.46
N LEU A 105 8.92 7.93 0.48
CA LEU A 105 9.31 9.35 0.44
C LEU A 105 8.41 10.20 -0.46
N PHE A 106 8.04 9.69 -1.64
CA PHE A 106 7.38 10.47 -2.69
C PHE A 106 5.89 10.13 -2.86
N LYS A 107 5.31 9.32 -1.97
CA LYS A 107 3.93 8.81 -2.07
C LYS A 107 3.64 8.15 -3.44
N LYS A 108 4.70 7.68 -4.12
CA LYS A 108 4.65 7.12 -5.47
C LYS A 108 4.19 5.65 -5.43
N GLU A 109 3.67 5.14 -6.53
CA GLU A 109 3.16 3.76 -6.60
C GLU A 109 4.29 2.73 -6.70
N LEU A 110 4.04 1.52 -6.19
CA LEU A 110 4.96 0.38 -6.32
C LEU A 110 5.01 -0.19 -7.76
N TYR A 111 4.01 0.13 -8.58
CA TYR A 111 3.86 -0.34 -9.96
C TYR A 111 3.23 0.75 -10.83
N GLY A 112 4.03 1.77 -11.17
CA GLY A 112 3.64 2.85 -12.07
C GLY A 112 4.83 3.34 -12.87
#